data_AF-A0A2I4DMD0-F1
#
_entry.id   AF-A0A2I4DMD0-F1
#
_cell.length_a   1.000
_cell.length_b   1.000
_cell.length_c   1.000
_cell.angle_alpha   90.00
_cell.angle_beta   90.00
_cell.angle_gamma   90.00
#
_symmetry.space_group_name_H-M   'P 1'
#
loop_
_entity.id
_entity.type
_entity.pdbx_description
1 polymer ?
#
loop_
_entity_poly.entity_id
_entity_poly.type
_entity_poly.pdbx_seq_one_letter_code
_entity_poly.pdbx_strand_id
1 'polypeptide(L)'
;MASQDKKPSKPSSSKAGGIRTLSDLNRSSADSENDSDGPQEYHTGGEKRSICSFTTCCKAQAMLAEALSKLKHTLLEESRAQEKELFRLKVEKMEYDQEREEKKIGQENERLRLEAERLRLEAEKLELTRREANERAERDLLEREERIMTVNMLNLYGLQQKYFEQHQKEIMARFY
;
A
#
# COMPACT_ATOMS: atom_id res chain seq x y z
N MET A 1 -37.88 -25.55 38.17
CA MET A 1 -38.14 -24.41 39.07
C MET A 1 -37.69 -23.14 38.37
N ALA A 2 -38.61 -22.16 38.25
CA ALA A 2 -38.50 -20.80 37.67
C ALA A 2 -38.11 -20.72 36.17
N SER A 3 -38.95 -20.40 35.18
CA SER A 3 -39.99 -19.37 34.99
C SER A 3 -39.48 -17.94 35.16
N GLN A 4 -39.22 -17.25 34.03
CA GLN A 4 -39.53 -15.82 33.83
C GLN A 4 -39.74 -15.51 32.35
N ASP A 5 -41.00 -15.26 32.00
CA ASP A 5 -41.46 -14.53 30.82
C ASP A 5 -40.93 -13.09 30.80
N LYS A 6 -40.30 -12.66 29.70
CA LYS A 6 -40.23 -11.24 29.31
C LYS A 6 -40.48 -11.09 27.82
N LYS A 7 -41.67 -10.57 27.50
CA LYS A 7 -42.08 -10.08 26.18
C LYS A 7 -41.08 -9.03 25.68
N PRO A 8 -40.74 -8.96 24.38
CA PRO A 8 -39.97 -7.84 23.85
C PRO A 8 -40.83 -6.57 23.94
N SER A 9 -40.44 -5.66 24.82
CA SER A 9 -40.99 -4.31 24.92
C SER A 9 -40.70 -3.55 23.63
N LYS A 10 -41.76 -3.00 23.03
CA LYS A 10 -41.71 -2.01 21.95
C LYS A 10 -40.64 -0.95 22.24
N PRO A 11 -39.71 -0.65 21.32
CA PRO A 11 -38.95 0.57 21.44
C PRO A 11 -39.90 1.75 21.17
N SER A 12 -40.16 2.55 22.21
CA SER A 12 -40.67 3.90 22.07
C SER A 12 -39.58 4.74 21.41
N SER A 13 -39.50 4.68 20.08
CA SER A 13 -38.65 5.59 19.32
C SER A 13 -39.37 6.92 19.20
N SER A 14 -39.08 7.78 20.16
CA SER A 14 -39.03 9.23 20.01
C SER A 14 -38.84 9.67 18.55
N LYS A 15 -39.84 10.42 18.06
CA LYS A 15 -39.71 11.53 17.10
C LYS A 15 -38.68 11.29 16.00
N ALA A 16 -39.16 10.71 14.91
CA ALA A 16 -38.43 10.43 13.68
C ALA A 16 -37.74 11.69 13.12
N GLY A 17 -36.50 11.93 13.54
CA GLY A 17 -35.49 12.69 12.81
C GLY A 17 -34.69 11.74 11.93
N GLY A 18 -35.39 11.02 11.04
CA GLY A 18 -34.76 10.16 10.06
C GLY A 18 -33.84 10.99 9.17
N ILE A 19 -32.62 10.49 8.95
CA ILE A 19 -31.62 11.10 8.07
C ILE A 19 -32.30 11.34 6.72
N ARG A 20 -32.49 12.61 6.35
CA ARG A 20 -33.05 12.97 5.04
C ARG A 20 -32.04 12.55 3.99
N THR A 21 -32.41 11.59 3.17
CA THR A 21 -31.61 11.19 2.02
C THR A 21 -31.80 12.23 0.91
N LEU A 22 -30.85 12.35 -0.02
CA LEU A 22 -30.94 13.32 -1.12
C LEU A 22 -32.24 13.19 -1.95
N SER A 23 -32.89 12.02 -1.88
CA SER A 23 -34.19 11.73 -2.51
C SER A 23 -35.39 12.41 -1.83
N ASP A 24 -35.28 12.82 -0.56
CA ASP A 24 -36.38 13.45 0.20
C ASP A 24 -36.56 14.94 -0.13
N LEU A 25 -35.53 15.58 -0.70
CA LEU A 25 -35.54 17.00 -1.06
C LEU A 25 -36.36 17.30 -2.34
N ASN A 26 -36.72 16.29 -3.13
CA ASN A 26 -37.48 16.45 -4.37
C ASN A 26 -38.98 16.15 -4.25
N ARG A 27 -39.48 15.82 -3.05
CA ARG A 27 -40.94 15.70 -2.84
C ARG A 27 -41.53 17.07 -2.52
N SER A 28 -41.97 17.76 -3.57
CA SER A 28 -42.88 18.89 -3.45
C SER A 28 -44.10 18.47 -2.63
N SER A 29 -44.27 19.03 -1.44
CA SER A 29 -45.47 18.91 -0.63
C SER A 29 -46.59 19.68 -1.32
N ALA A 30 -47.38 18.97 -2.13
CA ALA A 30 -48.67 19.45 -2.61
C ALA A 30 -49.66 19.35 -1.44
N ASP A 31 -50.14 20.51 -1.01
CA ASP A 31 -51.46 20.78 -0.43
C ASP A 31 -51.34 21.97 0.54
N SER A 32 -51.57 23.18 0.01
CA SER A 32 -52.11 24.32 0.74
C SER A 32 -52.59 25.34 -0.28
N GLU A 33 -53.84 25.20 -0.69
CA GLU A 33 -54.63 26.32 -1.18
C GLU A 33 -54.75 27.34 -0.04
N ASN A 34 -54.30 28.57 -0.26
CA ASN A 34 -54.78 29.71 0.49
C ASN A 34 -54.74 30.97 -0.40
N ASP A 35 -55.93 31.40 -0.77
CA ASP A 35 -56.26 32.64 -1.48
C ASP A 35 -55.84 33.91 -0.71
N SER A 36 -55.65 34.99 -1.48
CA SER A 36 -55.72 36.41 -1.10
C SER A 36 -54.65 37.00 -0.17
N ASP A 37 -53.81 37.88 -0.71
CA ASP A 37 -53.98 39.33 -0.56
C ASP A 37 -53.07 40.10 -1.54
N GLY A 38 -53.58 41.21 -2.08
CA GLY A 38 -52.94 42.03 -3.14
C GLY A 38 -51.60 42.66 -2.75
N PRO A 39 -50.90 43.33 -3.69
CA PRO A 39 -49.58 43.90 -3.43
C PRO A 39 -49.63 44.84 -2.22
N GLN A 40 -48.85 44.48 -1.20
CA GLN A 40 -48.73 45.17 0.06
C GLN A 40 -48.37 46.65 -0.14
N GLU A 41 -49.31 47.55 0.14
CA GLU A 41 -49.10 48.99 0.07
C GLU A 41 -48.15 49.42 1.19
N TYR A 42 -46.87 49.63 0.84
CA TYR A 42 -45.92 50.30 1.71
C TYR A 42 -46.30 51.77 1.83
N HIS A 43 -47.00 52.13 2.89
CA HIS A 43 -47.14 53.51 3.33
C HIS A 43 -45.77 54.04 3.79
N THR A 44 -45.01 54.67 2.89
CA THR A 44 -43.86 55.49 3.30
C THR A 44 -44.37 56.73 4.03
N GLY A 45 -44.23 56.73 5.35
CA GLY A 45 -44.47 57.88 6.22
C GLY A 45 -43.74 59.12 5.71
N GLY A 46 -44.48 60.22 5.60
CA GLY A 46 -44.00 61.49 5.09
C GLY A 46 -43.02 62.18 6.04
N GLU A 47 -41.74 61.84 5.92
CA GLU A 47 -40.67 62.71 6.39
C GLU A 47 -40.33 63.72 5.28
N LYS A 48 -40.21 64.99 5.69
CA LYS A 48 -39.98 66.14 4.81
C LYS A 48 -38.75 65.89 3.93
N ARG A 49 -38.97 65.69 2.62
CA ARG A 49 -37.91 65.56 1.61
C ARG A 49 -37.17 66.90 1.52
N SER A 50 -36.13 67.07 2.32
CA SER A 50 -35.08 68.06 2.04
C SER A 50 -34.65 67.81 0.61
N ILE A 51 -34.79 68.82 -0.25
CA ILE A 51 -34.43 68.74 -1.66
C ILE A 51 -32.95 68.36 -1.69
N CYS A 52 -32.67 67.09 -1.98
CA CYS A 52 -31.32 66.62 -2.21
C CYS A 52 -30.87 67.40 -3.44
N SER A 53 -30.10 68.46 -3.22
CA SER A 53 -29.55 69.24 -4.32
C SER A 53 -28.87 68.25 -5.28
N PHE A 54 -29.01 68.47 -6.59
CA PHE A 54 -28.39 67.62 -7.60
C PHE A 54 -26.91 67.33 -7.27
N THR A 55 -26.23 68.33 -6.70
CA THR A 55 -24.86 68.25 -6.20
C THR A 55 -24.64 67.30 -5.01
N THR A 56 -25.56 67.20 -4.05
CA THR A 56 -25.40 66.29 -2.90
C THR A 56 -25.71 64.84 -3.29
N CYS A 57 -26.67 64.63 -4.18
CA CYS A 57 -26.99 63.30 -4.73
C CYS A 57 -25.83 62.77 -5.57
N CYS A 58 -25.27 63.57 -6.48
CA CYS A 58 -24.10 63.17 -7.28
C CYS A 58 -22.86 62.89 -6.43
N LYS A 59 -22.62 63.65 -5.35
CA LYS A 59 -21.53 63.36 -4.40
C LYS A 59 -21.71 62.02 -3.69
N ALA A 60 -22.93 61.72 -3.24
CA ALA A 60 -23.24 60.44 -2.61
C ALA A 60 -23.06 59.27 -3.60
N GLN A 61 -23.50 59.43 -4.85
CA GLN A 61 -23.31 58.45 -5.91
C GLN A 61 -21.82 58.23 -6.23
N ALA A 62 -21.02 59.29 -6.29
CA ALA A 62 -19.58 59.18 -6.52
C ALA A 62 -18.86 58.43 -5.39
N MET A 63 -19.19 58.73 -4.12
CA MET A 63 -18.62 58.00 -2.98
C MET A 63 -19.02 56.52 -2.98
N LEU A 64 -20.25 56.22 -3.38
CA LEU A 64 -20.73 54.84 -3.49
C LEU A 64 -20.04 54.09 -4.63
N ALA A 65 -19.81 54.73 -5.78
CA ALA A 65 -19.05 54.16 -6.89
C ALA A 65 -17.57 53.91 -6.53
N GLU A 66 -16.96 54.81 -5.76
CA GLU A 66 -15.60 54.63 -5.26
C GLU A 66 -15.51 53.50 -4.23
N ALA A 67 -16.48 53.40 -3.31
CA ALA A 67 -16.57 52.32 -2.34
C ALA A 67 -16.74 50.94 -3.04
N LEU A 68 -17.59 50.86 -4.07
CA LEU A 68 -17.77 49.65 -4.87
C LEU A 68 -16.49 49.27 -5.63
N SER A 69 -15.75 50.26 -6.16
CA SER A 69 -14.49 50.02 -6.86
C SER A 69 -13.41 49.47 -5.92
N LYS A 70 -13.34 50.00 -4.68
CA LYS A 70 -12.46 49.49 -3.62
C LYS A 70 -12.83 48.07 -3.23
N LEU A 71 -14.12 47.80 -2.99
CA LEU A 71 -14.63 46.47 -2.65
C LEU A 71 -14.31 45.43 -3.75
N LYS A 72 -14.46 45.82 -5.03
CA LYS A 72 -14.13 44.94 -6.15
C LYS A 72 -12.64 44.61 -6.20
N HIS A 73 -11.77 45.58 -5.91
CA HIS A 73 -10.33 45.37 -5.87
C HIS A 73 -9.94 44.43 -4.73
N THR A 74 -10.46 44.65 -3.51
CA THR A 74 -10.16 43.80 -2.36
C THR A 74 -10.66 42.38 -2.58
N LEU A 75 -11.87 42.20 -3.11
CA LEU A 75 -12.40 40.87 -3.44
C LEU A 75 -11.53 40.14 -4.48
N LEU A 76 -11.03 40.86 -5.48
CA LEU A 76 -10.13 40.30 -6.49
C LEU A 76 -8.79 39.88 -5.88
N GLU A 77 -8.24 40.67 -4.96
CA GLU A 77 -7.01 40.33 -4.24
C GLU A 77 -7.20 39.13 -3.32
N GLU A 78 -8.31 39.06 -2.58
CA GLU A 78 -8.67 37.93 -1.73
C GLU A 78 -8.83 36.65 -2.56
N SER A 79 -9.50 36.71 -3.71
CA SER A 79 -9.64 35.56 -4.62
C SER A 79 -8.27 35.07 -5.13
N ARG A 80 -7.38 35.99 -5.53
CA ARG A 80 -6.01 35.64 -5.94
C ARG A 80 -5.18 35.07 -4.79
N ALA A 81 -5.37 35.55 -3.56
CA ALA A 81 -4.69 35.02 -2.38
C ALA A 81 -5.18 33.60 -2.06
N GLN A 82 -6.48 33.35 -2.14
CA GLN A 82 -7.06 32.02 -1.95
C GLN A 82 -6.58 31.01 -2.99
N GLU A 83 -6.48 31.40 -4.26
CA GLU A 83 -5.92 30.55 -5.32
C GLU A 83 -4.47 30.14 -5.02
N LYS A 84 -3.63 31.10 -4.57
CA LYS A 84 -2.25 30.81 -4.17
C LYS A 84 -2.18 29.81 -3.02
N GLU A 85 -2.99 30.00 -1.98
CA GLU A 85 -3.03 29.08 -0.84
C GLU A 85 -3.53 27.69 -1.24
N LEU A 86 -4.50 27.60 -2.16
CA LEU A 86 -4.94 26.32 -2.72
C LEU A 86 -3.80 25.61 -3.47
N PHE A 87 -3.02 26.33 -4.28
CA PHE A 87 -1.86 25.75 -4.97
C PHE A 87 -0.79 25.29 -3.99
N ARG A 88 -0.50 26.08 -2.95
CA ARG A 88 0.47 25.70 -1.91
C ARG A 88 0.05 24.44 -1.17
N LEU A 89 -1.19 24.39 -0.69
CA LEU A 89 -1.74 23.20 -0.02
C LEU A 89 -1.76 21.98 -0.95
N LYS A 90 -2.00 22.18 -2.25
CA LYS A 90 -1.96 21.09 -3.23
C LYS A 90 -0.54 20.52 -3.37
N VAL A 91 0.48 21.38 -3.42
CA VAL A 91 1.88 20.95 -3.47
C VAL A 91 2.27 20.21 -2.19
N GLU A 92 1.96 20.77 -1.03
CA GLU A 92 2.25 20.15 0.28
C GLU A 92 1.58 18.78 0.41
N LYS A 93 0.33 18.64 -0.03
CA LYS A 93 -0.36 17.35 -0.05
C LYS A 93 0.34 16.35 -0.97
N MET A 94 0.75 16.77 -2.16
CA MET A 94 1.47 15.91 -3.10
C MET A 94 2.81 15.45 -2.52
N GLU A 95 3.54 16.33 -1.82
CA GLU A 95 4.78 16.00 -1.13
C GLU A 95 4.55 15.00 0.00
N TYR A 96 3.51 15.20 0.81
CA TYR A 96 3.15 14.26 1.88
C TYR A 96 2.80 12.87 1.35
N ASP A 97 1.98 12.81 0.30
CA ASP A 97 1.60 11.55 -0.34
C ASP A 97 2.84 10.87 -0.95
N GLN A 98 3.75 11.63 -1.56
CA GLN A 98 5.01 11.12 -2.09
C GLN A 98 5.92 10.56 -0.97
N GLU A 99 6.15 11.30 0.10
CA GLU A 99 6.99 10.86 1.23
C GLU A 99 6.43 9.58 1.87
N ARG A 100 5.10 9.46 1.94
CA ARG A 100 4.42 8.26 2.44
C ARG A 100 4.72 7.05 1.55
N GLU A 101 4.63 7.19 0.23
CA GLU A 101 4.94 6.10 -0.69
C GLU A 101 6.44 5.77 -0.70
N GLU A 102 7.32 6.76 -0.65
CA GLU A 102 8.77 6.56 -0.56
C GLU A 102 9.16 5.78 0.70
N LYS A 103 8.53 6.06 1.85
CA LYS A 103 8.74 5.29 3.08
C LYS A 103 8.32 3.83 2.92
N LYS A 104 7.21 3.55 2.24
CA LYS A 104 6.78 2.17 1.97
C LYS A 104 7.77 1.46 1.06
N ILE A 105 8.17 2.11 -0.03
CA ILE A 105 9.16 1.58 -0.98
C ILE A 105 10.50 1.34 -0.27
N GLY A 106 10.93 2.24 0.60
CA GLY A 106 12.15 2.08 1.39
C GLY A 106 12.09 0.85 2.31
N GLN A 107 10.97 0.65 3.01
CA GLN A 107 10.77 -0.53 3.84
C GLN A 107 10.74 -1.83 3.02
N GLU A 108 10.08 -1.82 1.87
CA GLU A 108 10.02 -2.98 0.97
C GLU A 108 11.39 -3.31 0.36
N ASN A 109 12.13 -2.30 -0.11
CA ASN A 109 13.48 -2.47 -0.63
C ASN A 109 14.43 -3.06 0.42
N GLU A 110 14.35 -2.59 1.67
CA GLU A 110 15.17 -3.14 2.75
C GLU A 110 14.79 -4.60 3.05
N ARG A 111 13.50 -4.94 3.03
CA ARG A 111 13.04 -6.34 3.14
C ARG A 111 13.57 -7.21 2.01
N LEU A 112 13.45 -6.75 0.77
CA LEU A 112 13.95 -7.47 -0.40
C LEU A 112 15.47 -7.63 -0.37
N ARG A 113 16.19 -6.63 0.15
CA ARG A 113 17.64 -6.69 0.32
C ARG A 113 18.05 -7.78 1.31
N LEU A 114 17.39 -7.83 2.46
CA LEU A 114 17.62 -8.87 3.48
C LEU A 114 17.22 -10.26 2.97
N GLU A 115 16.13 -10.36 2.22
CA GLU A 115 15.71 -11.62 1.61
C GLU A 115 16.69 -12.11 0.54
N ALA A 116 17.19 -11.22 -0.31
CA ALA A 116 18.20 -11.54 -1.31
C ALA A 116 19.51 -12.02 -0.64
N GLU A 117 19.93 -11.39 0.46
CA GLU A 117 21.09 -11.83 1.23
C GLU A 117 20.86 -13.20 1.88
N ARG A 118 19.68 -13.44 2.46
CA ARG A 118 19.29 -14.75 3.00
C ARG A 118 19.37 -15.84 1.92
N LEU A 119 18.81 -15.60 0.74
CA LEU A 119 18.81 -16.55 -0.37
C LEU A 119 20.23 -16.82 -0.90
N ARG A 120 21.10 -15.81 -0.91
CA ARG A 120 22.52 -16.00 -1.28
C ARG A 120 23.24 -16.93 -0.30
N LEU A 121 23.08 -16.70 1.00
CA LEU A 121 23.68 -17.55 2.03
C LEU A 121 23.11 -18.97 2.00
N GLU A 122 21.81 -19.11 1.76
CA GLU A 122 21.16 -20.41 1.60
C GLU A 122 21.70 -21.17 0.37
N ALA A 123 21.86 -20.49 -0.76
CA ALA A 123 22.45 -21.08 -1.95
C ALA A 123 23.92 -21.49 -1.75
N GLU A 124 24.72 -20.65 -1.08
CA GLU A 124 26.11 -20.96 -0.75
C GLU A 124 26.21 -22.18 0.17
N LYS A 125 25.34 -22.27 1.18
CA LYS A 125 25.25 -23.45 2.06
C LYS A 125 24.88 -24.71 1.29
N LEU A 126 23.97 -24.60 0.31
CA LEU A 126 23.58 -25.73 -0.52
C LEU A 126 24.70 -26.15 -1.49
N GLU A 127 25.45 -25.19 -2.04
CA GLU A 127 26.65 -25.50 -2.81
C GLU A 127 27.70 -26.22 -1.97
N LEU A 128 27.93 -25.75 -0.74
CA LEU A 128 28.91 -26.35 0.17
C LEU A 128 28.53 -27.79 0.51
N THR A 129 27.26 -28.06 0.85
CA THR A 129 26.80 -29.43 1.11
C THR A 129 26.90 -30.33 -0.12
N ARG A 130 26.62 -29.80 -1.32
CA ARG A 130 26.82 -30.53 -2.57
C ARG A 130 28.30 -30.84 -2.83
N ARG A 131 29.20 -29.89 -2.60
CA ARG A 131 30.65 -30.09 -2.75
C ARG A 131 31.15 -31.15 -1.77
N GLU A 132 30.77 -31.07 -0.49
CA GLU A 132 31.12 -32.08 0.51
C GLU A 132 30.61 -33.49 0.13
N ALA A 133 29.38 -33.59 -0.39
CA ALA A 133 28.83 -34.86 -0.84
C ALA A 133 29.62 -35.44 -2.03
N ASN A 134 30.01 -34.59 -2.98
CA ASN A 134 30.86 -34.99 -4.10
C ASN A 134 32.24 -35.46 -3.62
N GLU A 135 32.89 -34.72 -2.72
CA GLU A 135 34.18 -35.10 -2.14
C GLU A 135 34.12 -36.40 -1.33
N ARG A 136 32.99 -36.66 -0.65
CA ARG A 136 32.76 -37.97 0.00
C ARG A 136 32.64 -39.08 -1.04
N ALA A 137 31.84 -38.86 -2.10
CA ALA A 137 31.67 -39.84 -3.16
C ALA A 137 32.99 -40.14 -3.91
N GLU A 138 33.81 -39.12 -4.16
CA GLU A 138 35.12 -39.28 -4.81
C GLU A 138 36.09 -40.07 -3.91
N ARG A 139 36.12 -39.80 -2.61
CA ARG A 139 36.89 -40.61 -1.65
C ARG A 139 36.46 -42.07 -1.65
N ASP A 140 35.16 -42.34 -1.65
CA ASP A 140 34.64 -43.71 -1.71
C ASP A 140 35.02 -44.42 -3.02
N LEU A 141 35.06 -43.69 -4.14
CA LEU A 141 35.49 -44.24 -5.44
C LEU A 141 36.98 -44.61 -5.41
N LEU A 142 37.83 -43.70 -4.93
CA LEU A 142 39.27 -43.97 -4.80
C LEU A 142 39.55 -45.16 -3.88
N GLU A 143 38.86 -45.27 -2.75
CA GLU A 143 39.01 -46.40 -1.83
C GLU A 143 38.53 -47.72 -2.47
N ARG A 144 37.48 -47.68 -3.32
CA ARG A 144 37.05 -48.85 -4.10
C ARG A 144 38.10 -49.24 -5.15
N GLU A 145 38.64 -48.28 -5.87
CA GLU A 145 39.68 -48.52 -6.88
C GLU A 145 40.96 -49.08 -6.25
N GLU A 146 41.39 -48.53 -5.11
CA GLU A 146 42.53 -49.03 -4.34
C GLU A 146 42.32 -50.47 -3.87
N ARG A 147 41.12 -50.79 -3.36
CA ARG A 147 40.74 -52.16 -3.01
C ARG A 147 40.81 -53.10 -4.20
N ILE A 148 40.27 -52.69 -5.36
CA ILE A 148 40.30 -53.50 -6.59
C ILE A 148 41.74 -53.75 -7.03
N MET A 149 42.58 -52.72 -7.05
CA MET A 149 43.98 -52.82 -7.44
C MET A 149 44.75 -53.78 -6.52
N THR A 150 44.53 -53.69 -5.21
CA THR A 150 45.16 -54.56 -4.21
C THR A 150 44.77 -56.02 -4.40
N VAL A 151 43.48 -56.31 -4.61
CA VAL A 151 42.99 -57.66 -4.88
C VAL A 151 43.60 -58.22 -6.16
N ASN A 152 43.65 -57.42 -7.24
CA ASN A 152 44.25 -57.84 -8.50
C ASN A 152 45.75 -58.17 -8.35
N MET A 153 46.49 -57.35 -7.59
CA MET A 153 47.91 -57.61 -7.30
C MET A 153 48.10 -58.90 -6.50
N LEU A 154 47.31 -59.14 -5.45
CA LEU A 154 47.37 -60.38 -4.67
C LEU A 154 47.04 -61.61 -5.52
N ASN A 155 46.05 -61.51 -6.40
CA ASN A 155 45.71 -62.58 -7.33
C ASN A 155 46.86 -62.90 -8.29
N LEU A 156 47.54 -61.88 -8.80
CA LEU A 156 48.70 -62.05 -9.68
C LEU A 156 49.86 -62.74 -8.95
N TYR A 157 50.19 -62.30 -7.74
CA TYR A 157 51.22 -62.95 -6.90
C TYR A 157 50.87 -64.41 -6.60
N GLY A 158 49.61 -64.70 -6.28
CA GLY A 158 49.16 -66.07 -6.06
C GLY A 158 49.29 -66.94 -7.30
N LEU A 159 49.04 -66.40 -8.50
CA LEU A 159 49.28 -67.10 -9.77
C LEU A 159 50.77 -67.38 -10.00
N GLN A 160 51.63 -66.39 -9.73
CA GLN A 160 53.07 -66.52 -9.89
C GLN A 160 53.65 -67.62 -8.97
N GLN A 161 53.22 -67.66 -7.71
CA GLN A 161 53.60 -68.73 -6.77
C GLN A 161 53.18 -70.11 -7.27
N LYS A 162 51.93 -70.27 -7.71
CA LYS A 162 51.43 -71.55 -8.25
C LYS A 162 52.24 -72.00 -9.45
N TYR A 163 52.57 -71.08 -10.36
CA TYR A 163 53.38 -71.38 -11.53
C TYR A 163 54.79 -71.85 -11.14
N PHE A 164 55.40 -71.18 -10.16
CA PHE A 164 56.71 -71.54 -9.64
C PHE A 164 56.70 -72.91 -8.95
N GLU A 165 55.72 -73.18 -8.09
CA GLU A 165 55.54 -74.50 -7.45
C GLU A 165 55.31 -75.62 -8.46
N GLN A 166 54.49 -75.36 -9.49
CA GLN A 166 54.26 -76.31 -10.57
C GLN A 166 55.56 -76.61 -11.32
N HIS A 167 56.35 -75.58 -11.62
CA HIS A 167 57.64 -75.77 -12.29
C HIS A 167 58.61 -76.59 -11.44
N GLN A 168 58.69 -76.32 -10.14
CA GLN A 168 59.53 -77.12 -9.23
C GLN A 168 59.08 -78.58 -9.17
N LYS A 169 57.76 -78.85 -9.10
CA LYS A 169 57.23 -80.22 -9.15
C LYS A 169 57.59 -80.93 -10.44
N GLU A 170 57.48 -80.25 -11.58
CA GLU A 170 57.83 -80.83 -12.88
C GLU A 170 59.33 -81.13 -13.00
N ILE A 171 60.19 -80.24 -12.49
CA ILE A 171 61.63 -80.48 -12.41
C ILE A 171 61.91 -81.72 -11.56
N MET A 172 61.35 -81.79 -10.35
CA MET A 172 61.54 -82.93 -9.45
C MET A 172 61.03 -84.24 -10.06
N ALA A 173 59.89 -84.22 -10.76
CA ALA A 173 59.33 -85.40 -11.44
C ALA A 173 60.16 -85.88 -12.64
N ARG A 174 61.10 -85.09 -13.15
CA ARG A 174 62.04 -85.52 -14.21
C ARG A 174 63.32 -86.15 -13.65
N PHE A 175 63.61 -85.95 -12.35
CA PHE A 175 64.81 -86.46 -11.68
C PHE A 175 64.55 -87.75 -10.87
N TYR A 176 63.30 -88.15 -10.67
CA TYR A 176 62.88 -89.42 -10.06
C TYR A 176 62.10 -90.27 -11.07
#